data_AF-A0A4S4F4F6-F1
#
_entry.id   AF-A0A4S4F4F6-F1
#
_cell.length_a   1.000
_cell.length_b   1.000
_cell.length_c   1.000
_cell.angle_alpha   90.00
_cell.angle_beta   90.00
_cell.angle_gamma   90.00
#
_symmetry.space_group_name_H-M   'P 1'
#
loop_
_entity.id
_entity.type
_entity.pdbx_description
1 polymer ?
#
loop_
_entity_poly.entity_id
_entity_poly.type
_entity_poly.pdbx_seq_one_letter_code
_entity_poly.pdbx_strand_id
1 'polypeptide(L)' 'MRNLKPGNAYQPAARTAQVSSIHDVFREDTSPSVASEWVKTSVNLRLDMRRRLKRYAAEHDVRIQDVIDAALNEYLR' A
#
# COMPACT_ATOMS: atom_id res chain seq x y z
N MET A 1 -32.97 -6.54 25.24
CA MET A 1 -32.14 -6.12 24.08
C MET A 1 -33.00 -5.24 23.19
N ARG A 2 -32.71 -3.94 23.06
CA ARG A 2 -33.46 -3.01 22.20
C ARG A 2 -32.74 -2.92 20.85
N ASN A 3 -33.37 -3.40 19.79
CA ASN A 3 -32.88 -3.21 18.42
C ASN A 3 -33.05 -1.73 18.04
N LEU A 4 -31.95 -1.08 17.63
CA LEU A 4 -31.93 0.31 17.19
C LEU A 4 -32.87 0.48 15.97
N LYS A 5 -33.64 1.57 15.96
CA LYS A 5 -34.61 1.89 14.89
C LYS A 5 -33.92 1.92 13.50
N PRO A 6 -34.61 1.51 12.42
CA PRO A 6 -34.04 1.37 11.08
C PRO A 6 -33.66 2.70 10.39
N GLY A 7 -33.79 3.84 11.08
CA GLY A 7 -33.45 5.17 10.56
C GLY A 7 -31.98 5.57 10.70
N ASN A 8 -31.18 4.82 11.49
CA ASN A 8 -29.76 5.10 11.73
C ASN A 8 -28.84 3.98 11.23
N ALA A 9 -29.30 3.16 10.28
CA ALA A 9 -28.40 2.24 9.59
C ALA A 9 -27.38 3.06 8.78
N TYR A 10 -26.13 2.61 8.75
CA TYR A 10 -25.12 3.18 7.86
C TYR A 10 -25.67 3.18 6.42
N GLN A 11 -25.99 4.36 5.92
CA GLN A 11 -26.42 4.56 4.55
C GLN A 11 -25.15 4.92 3.77
N PRO A 12 -24.59 4.02 2.96
CA PRO A 12 -23.42 4.38 2.15
C PRO A 12 -23.83 5.55 1.27
N ALA A 13 -23.06 6.64 1.32
CA ALA A 13 -23.25 7.76 0.41
C ALA A 13 -23.17 7.18 -1.01
N ALA A 14 -24.31 7.09 -1.69
CA ALA A 14 -24.39 6.59 -3.05
C ALA A 14 -23.64 7.59 -3.94
N ARG A 15 -22.33 7.39 -4.10
CA ARG A 15 -21.53 8.06 -5.11
C ARG A 15 -21.79 7.37 -6.43
N THR A 16 -22.99 7.58 -6.97
CA THR A 16 -23.26 7.38 -8.39
C THR A 16 -23.15 8.72 -9.08
N ALA A 17 -21.95 9.29 -9.09
CA ALA A 17 -21.54 10.03 -10.28
C ALA A 17 -21.21 8.92 -11.29
N GLN A 18 -21.90 8.92 -12.44
CA GLN A 18 -21.78 7.91 -13.49
C GLN A 18 -20.36 7.36 -13.62
N VAL A 19 -20.19 6.09 -13.25
CA VAL A 19 -18.98 5.32 -13.55
C VAL A 19 -19.12 4.85 -14.98
N SER A 20 -18.37 5.46 -15.89
CA SER A 20 -18.43 5.16 -17.32
C SER A 20 -17.46 4.04 -17.70
N SER A 21 -16.36 3.90 -16.95
CA SER A 21 -15.37 2.84 -17.15
C SER A 21 -14.74 2.39 -15.84
N ILE A 22 -14.08 1.23 -15.87
CA ILE A 22 -13.34 0.70 -14.72
C ILE A 22 -12.21 1.64 -14.28
N HIS A 23 -11.71 2.47 -15.20
CA HIS A 23 -10.67 3.48 -14.95
C HIS A 23 -11.19 4.71 -14.18
N ASP A 24 -12.51 4.93 -14.08
CA ASP A 24 -13.05 6.01 -13.22
C ASP A 24 -12.98 5.62 -11.73
N VAL A 25 -12.88 4.32 -11.46
CA VAL A 25 -12.80 3.76 -10.11
C VAL A 25 -11.35 3.68 -9.65
N PHE A 26 -10.42 3.39 -10.57
CA PHE A 26 -9.00 3.33 -10.29
C PHE A 26 -8.33 4.62 -10.70
N ARG A 27 -7.74 5.34 -9.74
CA ARG A 27 -6.93 6.51 -10.04
C ARG A 27 -5.80 6.09 -10.97
N GLU A 28 -5.88 6.48 -12.24
CA GLU A 28 -4.78 6.30 -13.18
C GLU A 28 -3.67 7.25 -12.73
N ASP A 29 -2.63 6.71 -12.10
CA ASP A 29 -1.46 7.46 -11.64
C ASP A 29 -0.57 7.85 -12.84
N THR A 30 -1.14 8.62 -13.78
CA THR A 30 -0.38 9.23 -14.87
C THR A 30 0.14 10.58 -14.38
N SER A 31 1.19 10.57 -13.56
CA SER A 31 1.97 11.78 -13.28
C SER A 31 3.32 11.68 -13.98
N PRO A 32 3.68 12.62 -14.88
CA PRO A 32 4.97 12.65 -15.54
C PRO A 32 5.98 13.31 -14.59
N SER A 33 6.78 12.51 -13.90
CA SER A 33 7.98 13.05 -13.26
C SER A 33 9.12 12.05 -13.39
N VAL A 34 10.21 12.52 -13.99
CA VAL A 34 11.56 11.97 -14.01
C VAL A 34 12.14 12.00 -12.58
N ALA A 35 11.40 11.47 -11.63
CA ALA A 35 11.75 11.32 -10.23
C ALA A 35 11.78 9.81 -9.97
N SER A 36 12.90 9.19 -10.33
CA SER A 36 13.24 7.78 -10.07
C SER A 36 12.06 6.83 -10.24
N GLU A 37 11.85 6.35 -11.47
CA GLU A 37 10.82 5.35 -11.77
C GLU A 37 10.98 4.14 -10.84
N TRP A 38 10.07 4.01 -9.88
CA TRP A 38 10.05 2.88 -8.96
C TRP A 38 9.61 1.64 -9.74
N VAL A 39 10.54 0.72 -9.99
CA VAL A 39 10.24 -0.55 -10.66
C VAL A 39 9.81 -1.57 -9.62
N LYS A 40 8.60 -2.12 -9.75
CA LYS A 40 8.11 -3.18 -8.87
C LYS A 40 8.87 -4.48 -9.13
N THR A 41 9.59 -4.96 -8.12
CA THR A 41 10.27 -6.26 -8.15
C THR A 41 9.67 -7.19 -7.11
N SER A 42 9.28 -8.40 -7.51
CA SER A 42 8.67 -9.40 -6.61
C SER A 42 9.65 -10.53 -6.34
N VAL A 43 9.88 -10.81 -5.06
CA VAL A 43 10.73 -11.93 -4.61
C VAL A 43 10.08 -12.63 -3.43
N ASN A 44 10.36 -13.92 -3.29
CA ASN A 44 9.92 -14.70 -2.15
C ASN A 44 10.93 -14.56 -1.00
N LEU A 45 10.45 -14.18 0.19
CA LEU A 45 11.26 -14.18 1.41
C LEU A 45 10.83 -15.33 2.31
N ARG A 46 11.80 -15.92 3.00
CA ARG A 46 11.51 -16.84 4.11
C ARG A 46 10.70 -16.11 5.20
N LEU A 47 9.77 -16.82 5.83
CA LEU A 47 8.83 -16.24 6.79
C LEU A 47 9.53 -15.58 7.99
N ASP A 48 10.57 -16.23 8.49
CA ASP A 48 11.44 -15.75 9.57
C ASP A 48 12.13 -14.43 9.19
N MET A 49 12.70 -14.37 7.98
CA MET A 49 13.35 -13.16 7.48
C MET A 49 12.35 -12.02 7.31
N ARG A 50 11.17 -12.29 6.73
CA ARG A 50 10.12 -11.28 6.59
C ARG A 50 9.67 -10.71 7.95
N ARG A 51 9.57 -11.56 8.98
CA ARG A 51 9.22 -11.12 10.35
C ARG A 51 10.32 -10.24 10.94
N ARG A 52 11.58 -10.66 10.78
CA ARG A 52 12.75 -9.89 11.24
C ARG A 52 12.82 -8.52 10.57
N LEU A 53 12.62 -8.47 9.25
CA LEU A 53 12.61 -7.24 8.47
C LEU A 53 11.54 -6.25 8.94
N LYS A 54 10.31 -6.74 9.18
CA LYS A 54 9.22 -5.92 9.73
C LYS A 54 9.53 -5.34 11.11
N ARG A 55 10.12 -6.16 11.98
CA ARG A 55 10.48 -5.74 13.33
C ARG A 55 11.56 -4.66 13.28
N TYR A 56 12.62 -4.89 12.51
CA TYR A 56 13.68 -3.93 12.30
C TYR A 56 13.14 -2.59 11.78
N ALA A 57 12.30 -2.63 10.75
CA ALA A 57 11.68 -1.42 10.21
C ALA A 57 10.89 -0.63 11.27
N ALA A 58 10.14 -1.33 12.14
CA ALA A 58 9.38 -0.70 13.21
C ALA A 58 10.26 -0.15 14.34
N GLU A 59 11.32 -0.87 14.74
CA GLU A 59 12.25 -0.45 15.80
C GLU A 59 13.09 0.78 15.40
N HIS A 60 13.38 0.93 14.10
CA HIS A 60 14.22 2.00 13.56
C HIS A 60 13.44 3.15 12.90
N ASP A 61 12.10 3.10 12.89
CA ASP A 61 11.22 4.07 12.22
C ASP A 61 11.57 4.31 10.74
N VAL A 62 11.85 3.20 10.02
CA VAL A 62 12.20 3.22 8.58
C VAL A 62 11.24 2.37 7.78
N ARG A 63 11.14 2.62 6.46
CA ARG A 63 10.35 1.76 5.59
C ARG A 63 11.13 0.48 5.29
N ILE A 64 10.40 -0.61 5.10
CA ILE A 64 10.99 -1.88 4.63
C ILE A 64 11.75 -1.70 3.31
N GLN A 65 11.27 -0.80 2.45
CA GLN A 65 11.91 -0.47 1.19
C GLN A 65 13.31 0.13 1.40
N ASP A 66 13.44 1.12 2.28
CA ASP A 66 14.72 1.75 2.61
C ASP A 66 15.73 0.74 3.16
N VAL A 67 15.26 -0.25 3.93
CA VAL A 67 16.09 -1.33 4.47
C VAL A 67 16.57 -2.26 3.35
N ILE A 68 15.68 -2.62 2.42
CA ILE A 68 16.03 -3.47 1.28
C ILE A 68 17.02 -2.73 0.37
N ASP A 69 16.77 -1.47 0.06
CA ASP A 69 17.64 -0.65 -0.79
C ASP A 69 19.02 -0.47 -0.16
N ALA A 70 19.11 -0.21 1.14
CA ALA A 70 20.38 -0.12 1.86
C ALA A 70 21.15 -1.46 1.82
N ALA A 71 20.47 -2.57 2.08
CA ALA A 71 21.09 -3.90 2.05
C ALA A 71 21.57 -4.30 0.64
N LEU A 72 20.78 -4.00 -0.40
CA LEU A 72 21.16 -4.24 -1.78
C LEU A 72 22.34 -3.36 -2.20
N ASN A 73 22.32 -2.07 -1.85
CA ASN A 73 23.42 -1.15 -2.12
C ASN A 73 24.70 -1.55 -1.39
N GLU A 74 24.61 -2.12 -0.18
CA GLU A 74 25.77 -2.64 0.53
C GLU A 74 26.31 -3.93 -0.11
N TYR A 75 25.43 -4.83 -0.52
CA TYR A 75 25.79 -6.12 -1.11
C TYR A 75 26.36 -6.00 -2.53
N LEU A 76 25.87 -5.04 -3.32
CA LEU A 76 26.26 -4.82 -4.72
C LEU A 76 27.45 -3.85 -4.89
N ARG A 77 28.09 -3.44 -3.80
CA ARG A 77 29.31 -2.61 -3.85
C ARG A 77 30.48 -3.29 -4.54
#